data_AF-A0A316USK7-F1
#
_entry.id   AF-A0A316USK7-F1
#
_cell.length_a   1.000
_cell.length_b   1.000
_cell.length_c   1.000
_cell.angle_alpha   90.00
_cell.angle_beta   90.00
_cell.angle_gamma   90.00
#
_symmetry.space_group_name_H-M   'P 1'
#
loop_
_entity.id
_entity.type
_entity.pdbx_description
1 polymer ?
#
loop_
_entity_poly.entity_id
_entity_poly.type
_entity_poly.pdbx_seq_one_letter_code
_entity_poly.pdbx_strand_id
1 'polypeptide(L)'
;MALPPGLQALAIGPSNAAATVEFGIDYLCPFSAKLVIGVQHHLLPLIFGSSAPWEGKVRIVLRPYPQPWHASSTLVNEAAIAAAKISRISEPEVIQDPKTNAFWIFSQSLMAKQDAYFDGPSRNRNPDQLRADLANLAVAVLGEAPKKSKSTPIVSLPSGQPLGQTVRNLLKVGEGNEGSKVVPDLKYCVKYGRQNGIHVTPTAIWNGLIEPSISSSFGEKEWRDFLEKNVGPPVSTVALLHRLRGLLGATRTPSSIPSTVTSLAMSTSQAPSTPHGRAGLMRIAVVQMTPHHSNPSASRQRLLDLTAHLSKSDGIHLLIAPEMALTGYVFEGEAGKAKIRGMAERFGSREAFAGESTAHSVAREISQRLGCHTLIGYPEVVLPGDGEAAVAAKPVDRRPTLAGERTDVADSRSSSSSSPYYYNSALLTSPQGEALHTFRKHFLFDADVLWCDEGPGFQCIDLTLDDQEGHRRSVRVGVAICMDINPYRFQTPFDTFELTRWAHERKVDVLAMPMAWLTDYGDEHVAQHAEETNLDSVNYWAARCEPFWRKTGDGHDTEKHTILVTANRTGKEGGSSSVLSFKPGDRPTLMVSLGQAQEATFVYEHHLGVST
;
A
#
# COMPACT_ATOMS: atom_id res chain seq x y z
N MET A 1 -26.37 16.57 -1.64
CA MET A 1 -27.31 17.39 -2.45
C MET A 1 -27.85 16.59 -3.62
N ALA A 2 -29.12 16.79 -4.00
CA ALA A 2 -29.75 16.01 -5.06
C ALA A 2 -29.24 16.41 -6.46
N LEU A 3 -28.85 15.41 -7.26
CA LEU A 3 -28.65 15.55 -8.71
C LEU A 3 -29.96 15.14 -9.41
N PRO A 4 -30.34 15.79 -10.52
CA PRO A 4 -31.43 15.29 -11.35
C PRO A 4 -31.03 13.91 -11.93
N PRO A 5 -32.01 13.05 -12.28
CA PRO A 5 -31.72 11.69 -12.76
C PRO A 5 -30.69 11.63 -13.90
N GLY A 6 -30.77 12.55 -14.86
CA GLY A 6 -29.84 12.61 -16.00
C GLY A 6 -28.41 13.02 -15.67
N LEU A 7 -28.14 13.51 -14.45
CA LEU A 7 -26.82 13.98 -14.01
C LEU A 7 -26.24 13.16 -12.87
N GLN A 8 -26.81 11.99 -12.56
CA GLN A 8 -26.32 11.14 -11.47
C GLN A 8 -24.85 10.73 -11.64
N ALA A 9 -24.38 10.59 -12.90
CA ALA A 9 -22.99 10.28 -13.21
C ALA A 9 -22.00 11.38 -12.81
N LEU A 10 -22.44 12.61 -12.51
CA LEU A 10 -21.58 13.66 -11.98
C LEU A 10 -21.07 13.37 -10.56
N ALA A 11 -21.58 12.33 -9.92
CA ALA A 11 -21.19 11.93 -8.58
C ALA A 11 -20.59 10.53 -8.54
N ILE A 12 -19.65 10.36 -7.62
CA ILE A 12 -19.12 9.06 -7.18
C ILE A 12 -19.37 8.93 -5.68
N GLY A 13 -19.48 7.69 -5.21
CA GLY A 13 -19.73 7.37 -3.81
C GLY A 13 -21.21 7.19 -3.50
N PRO A 14 -21.51 6.59 -2.35
CA PRO A 14 -22.85 6.10 -2.07
C PRO A 14 -23.88 7.22 -2.03
N SER A 15 -25.08 6.95 -2.55
CA SER A 15 -26.19 7.92 -2.58
C SER A 15 -26.73 8.27 -1.20
N ASN A 16 -26.48 7.41 -0.21
CA ASN A 16 -26.83 7.61 1.20
C ASN A 16 -25.65 8.10 2.07
N ALA A 17 -24.56 8.58 1.47
CA ALA A 17 -23.45 9.18 2.22
C ALA A 17 -23.95 10.33 3.11
N ALA A 18 -23.42 10.41 4.33
CA ALA A 18 -23.83 11.42 5.32
C ALA A 18 -23.39 12.83 4.93
N ALA A 19 -22.28 12.96 4.20
CA ALA A 19 -21.77 14.22 3.70
C ALA A 19 -21.55 14.19 2.18
N THR A 20 -21.66 15.36 1.56
CA THR A 20 -21.34 15.57 0.14
C THR A 20 -20.31 16.69 0.02
N VAL A 21 -19.18 16.40 -0.62
CA VAL A 21 -18.29 17.44 -1.15
C VAL A 21 -18.56 17.62 -2.63
N GLU A 22 -18.73 18.86 -3.06
CA GLU A 22 -18.93 19.22 -4.45
C GLU A 22 -17.85 20.18 -4.92
N PHE A 23 -17.40 20.02 -6.15
CA PHE A 23 -16.41 20.90 -6.75
C PHE A 23 -16.97 21.50 -8.03
N GLY A 24 -17.17 22.82 -8.03
CA GLY A 24 -17.33 23.57 -9.27
C GLY A 24 -15.97 23.68 -9.93
N ILE A 25 -15.80 23.08 -11.11
CA ILE A 25 -14.51 23.00 -11.80
C ILE A 25 -14.62 23.48 -13.24
N ASP A 26 -13.50 23.99 -13.76
CA ASP A 26 -13.33 24.22 -15.18
C ASP A 26 -12.16 23.36 -15.68
N TYR A 27 -12.39 22.58 -16.73
CA TYR A 27 -11.37 21.75 -17.37
C TYR A 27 -10.23 22.53 -18.01
N LEU A 28 -10.31 23.86 -18.11
CA LEU A 28 -9.19 24.71 -18.53
C LEU A 28 -8.56 25.53 -17.39
N CYS A 29 -9.03 25.35 -16.16
CA CYS A 29 -8.39 25.96 -14.99
C CYS A 29 -7.27 25.04 -14.45
N PRO A 30 -6.00 25.49 -14.39
CA PRO A 30 -4.90 24.69 -13.83
C PRO A 30 -5.11 24.31 -12.35
N PHE A 31 -5.73 25.19 -11.57
CA PHE A 31 -6.07 24.89 -10.18
C PHE A 31 -7.18 23.84 -10.06
N SER A 32 -8.10 23.77 -11.03
CA SER A 32 -9.11 22.70 -11.07
C SER A 32 -8.48 21.36 -11.41
N ALA A 33 -7.49 21.34 -12.32
CA ALA A 33 -6.70 20.15 -12.59
C ALA A 33 -5.94 19.68 -11.34
N LYS A 34 -5.25 20.61 -10.66
CA LYS A 34 -4.56 20.32 -9.39
C LYS A 34 -5.51 19.73 -8.34
N LEU A 35 -6.70 20.31 -8.19
CA LEU A 35 -7.70 19.82 -7.25
C LEU A 35 -8.20 18.42 -7.61
N VAL A 36 -8.62 18.17 -8.86
CA VAL A 36 -9.21 16.88 -9.26
C VAL A 36 -8.18 15.75 -9.18
N ILE A 37 -6.94 16.01 -9.61
CA ILE A 37 -5.83 15.06 -9.48
C ILE A 37 -5.50 14.84 -8.00
N GLY A 38 -5.44 15.91 -7.20
CA GLY A 38 -5.23 15.81 -5.75
C GLY A 38 -6.33 15.01 -5.04
N VAL A 39 -7.60 15.20 -5.40
CA VAL A 39 -8.73 14.42 -4.87
C VAL A 39 -8.57 12.94 -5.18
N GLN A 40 -8.13 12.59 -6.40
CA GLN A 40 -7.86 11.20 -6.78
C GLN A 40 -6.78 10.57 -5.88
N HIS A 41 -5.70 11.31 -5.57
CA HIS A 41 -4.56 10.78 -4.82
C HIS A 41 -4.72 10.87 -3.30
N HIS A 42 -5.43 11.87 -2.78
CA HIS A 42 -5.41 12.20 -1.36
C HIS A 42 -6.77 12.06 -0.67
N LEU A 43 -7.89 12.25 -1.39
CA LEU A 43 -9.23 12.12 -0.79
C LEU A 43 -9.85 10.75 -1.07
N LEU A 44 -9.77 10.25 -2.30
CA LEU A 44 -10.38 8.95 -2.64
C LEU A 44 -9.89 7.81 -1.74
N PRO A 45 -8.58 7.65 -1.45
CA PRO A 45 -8.12 6.58 -0.55
C PRO A 45 -8.71 6.66 0.86
N LEU A 46 -9.11 7.86 1.29
CA LEU A 46 -9.67 8.09 2.63
C LEU A 46 -11.16 7.72 2.72
N ILE A 47 -11.90 7.73 1.60
CA ILE A 47 -13.37 7.58 1.59
C ILE A 47 -13.88 6.43 0.69
N PHE A 48 -13.05 5.87 -0.19
CA PHE A 48 -13.39 4.77 -1.09
C PHE A 48 -12.50 3.54 -0.89
N GLY A 49 -13.14 2.37 -0.91
CA GLY A 49 -12.49 1.07 -0.68
C GLY A 49 -12.87 0.50 0.67
N SER A 50 -12.84 -0.83 0.79
CA SER A 50 -13.29 -1.54 1.99
C SER A 50 -12.47 -1.20 3.25
N SER A 51 -11.25 -0.67 3.10
CA SER A 51 -10.37 -0.26 4.20
C SER A 51 -10.31 1.26 4.39
N ALA A 52 -11.13 2.05 3.67
CA ALA A 52 -11.07 3.49 3.75
C ALA A 52 -11.56 3.99 5.13
N PRO A 53 -10.81 4.88 5.82
CA PRO A 53 -11.17 5.32 7.17
C PRO A 53 -12.54 6.02 7.25
N TRP A 54 -13.04 6.60 6.16
CA TRP A 54 -14.39 7.17 6.07
C TRP A 54 -15.24 6.49 4.99
N GLU A 55 -15.06 5.17 4.82
CA GLU A 55 -15.83 4.35 3.87
C GLU A 55 -17.33 4.66 3.92
N GLY A 56 -17.85 5.02 2.75
CA GLY A 56 -19.27 5.32 2.54
C GLY A 56 -19.83 6.51 3.32
N LYS A 57 -19.00 7.33 3.94
CA LYS A 57 -19.44 8.53 4.69
C LYS A 57 -19.54 9.77 3.82
N VAL A 58 -18.75 9.84 2.75
CA VAL A 58 -18.63 11.03 1.89
C VAL A 58 -18.92 10.66 0.44
N ARG A 59 -19.73 11.49 -0.21
CA ARG A 59 -19.98 11.45 -1.66
C ARG A 59 -19.29 12.64 -2.32
N ILE A 60 -18.68 12.43 -3.49
CA ILE A 60 -18.06 13.49 -4.28
C ILE A 60 -18.96 13.82 -5.46
N VAL A 61 -19.19 15.12 -5.73
CA VAL A 61 -19.84 15.61 -6.94
C VAL A 61 -18.91 16.55 -7.68
N LEU A 62 -18.62 16.25 -8.95
CA LEU A 62 -17.82 17.13 -9.79
C LEU A 62 -18.75 17.86 -10.77
N ARG A 63 -18.79 19.19 -10.70
CA ARG A 63 -19.69 20.03 -11.49
C ARG A 63 -18.92 20.84 -12.54
N PRO A 64 -19.10 20.52 -13.84
CA PRO A 64 -18.62 21.35 -14.94
C PRO A 64 -19.12 22.79 -14.82
N TYR A 65 -18.21 23.75 -14.72
CA TYR A 65 -18.49 25.17 -14.54
C TYR A 65 -17.49 25.99 -15.40
N PRO A 66 -17.75 26.13 -16.70
CA PRO A 66 -16.84 26.81 -17.63
C PRO A 66 -16.66 28.28 -17.24
N GLN A 67 -15.40 28.73 -17.17
CA GLN A 67 -15.07 30.13 -16.91
C GLN A 67 -15.09 30.94 -18.22
N PRO A 68 -15.68 32.15 -18.21
CA PRO A 68 -15.91 32.93 -19.42
C PRO A 68 -14.63 33.48 -20.07
N TRP A 69 -13.50 33.47 -19.35
CA TRP A 69 -12.19 33.91 -19.86
C TRP A 69 -11.33 32.79 -20.44
N HIS A 70 -11.81 31.54 -20.44
CA HIS A 70 -11.16 30.41 -21.13
C HIS A 70 -11.92 30.11 -22.43
N ALA A 71 -11.35 30.45 -23.59
CA ALA A 71 -12.11 30.56 -24.84
C ALA A 71 -12.76 29.26 -25.31
N SER A 72 -12.07 28.13 -25.11
CA SER A 72 -12.51 26.78 -25.48
C SER A 72 -13.22 26.03 -24.35
N SER A 73 -13.36 26.62 -23.16
CA SER A 73 -13.81 25.91 -21.95
C SER A 73 -15.20 25.30 -22.11
N THR A 74 -16.13 26.02 -22.73
CA THR A 74 -17.49 25.51 -22.98
C THR A 74 -17.46 24.19 -23.75
N LEU A 75 -16.58 24.06 -24.75
CA LEU A 75 -16.46 22.85 -25.59
C LEU A 75 -15.93 21.66 -24.79
N VAL A 76 -14.93 21.89 -23.94
CA VAL A 76 -14.35 20.85 -23.08
C VAL A 76 -15.35 20.38 -22.02
N ASN A 77 -16.11 21.31 -21.43
CA ASN A 77 -17.17 21.00 -20.48
C ASN A 77 -18.35 20.26 -21.15
N GLU A 78 -18.72 20.61 -22.38
CA GLU A 78 -19.71 19.85 -23.17
C GLU A 78 -19.26 18.39 -23.36
N ALA A 79 -17.98 18.14 -23.67
CA ALA A 79 -17.43 16.79 -23.80
C ALA A 79 -17.52 15.99 -22.49
N ALA A 80 -17.24 16.62 -21.35
CA ALA A 80 -17.42 15.98 -20.06
C ALA A 80 -18.88 15.59 -19.80
N ILE A 81 -19.83 16.49 -20.09
CA ILE A 81 -21.27 16.18 -19.98
C ILE A 81 -21.70 15.08 -20.96
N ALA A 82 -21.13 15.03 -22.17
CA ALA A 82 -21.38 13.94 -23.11
C ALA A 82 -20.97 12.59 -22.51
N ALA A 83 -19.81 12.51 -21.85
CA ALA A 83 -19.37 11.32 -21.12
C ALA A 83 -20.33 10.94 -19.98
N ALA A 84 -20.81 11.92 -19.21
CA ALA A 84 -21.82 11.68 -18.16
C ALA A 84 -23.13 11.11 -18.72
N LYS A 85 -23.55 11.55 -19.90
CA LYS A 85 -24.82 11.15 -20.52
C LYS A 85 -24.81 9.73 -21.11
N ILE A 86 -23.64 9.24 -21.50
CA ILE A 86 -23.44 7.87 -22.00
C ILE A 86 -23.05 6.88 -20.89
N SER A 87 -22.85 7.35 -19.66
CA SER A 87 -22.66 6.50 -18.50
C SER A 87 -23.86 5.59 -18.28
N ARG A 88 -23.63 4.45 -17.62
CA ARG A 88 -24.68 3.47 -17.27
C ARG A 88 -25.50 3.96 -16.07
N ILE A 89 -26.25 5.04 -16.26
CA ILE A 89 -27.00 5.69 -15.17
C ILE A 89 -28.07 4.79 -14.55
N SER A 90 -28.47 3.71 -15.23
CA SER A 90 -29.38 2.67 -14.74
C SER A 90 -28.70 1.62 -13.84
N GLU A 91 -27.38 1.65 -13.72
CA GLU A 91 -26.55 0.75 -12.89
C GLU A 91 -25.87 1.63 -11.81
N PRO A 92 -26.55 1.94 -10.70
CA PRO A 92 -26.03 2.86 -9.67
C PRO A 92 -24.66 2.47 -9.12
N GLU A 93 -24.39 1.17 -8.99
CA GLU A 93 -23.11 0.60 -8.60
C GLU A 93 -21.97 0.97 -9.55
N VAL A 94 -22.24 1.08 -10.86
CA VAL A 94 -21.25 1.46 -11.88
C VAL A 94 -20.94 2.96 -11.82
N ILE A 95 -21.96 3.80 -11.66
CA ILE A 95 -21.72 5.26 -11.58
C ILE A 95 -21.19 5.69 -10.21
N GLN A 96 -21.37 4.90 -9.14
CA GLN A 96 -20.86 5.25 -7.82
C GLN A 96 -19.37 4.88 -7.64
N ASP A 97 -18.85 3.91 -8.39
CA ASP A 97 -17.45 3.51 -8.30
C ASP A 97 -16.56 4.40 -9.20
N PRO A 98 -15.56 5.11 -8.64
CA PRO A 98 -14.62 5.91 -9.45
C PRO A 98 -13.87 5.11 -10.51
N LYS A 99 -13.73 3.78 -10.37
CA LYS A 99 -13.07 2.91 -11.35
C LYS A 99 -13.93 2.57 -12.56
N THR A 100 -15.25 2.77 -12.47
CA THR A 100 -16.18 2.42 -13.55
C THR A 100 -17.09 3.59 -13.98
N ASN A 101 -17.11 4.69 -13.23
CA ASN A 101 -17.79 5.91 -13.63
C ASN A 101 -17.07 6.59 -14.82
N ALA A 102 -17.68 6.50 -16.01
CA ALA A 102 -17.14 7.06 -17.24
C ALA A 102 -16.91 8.59 -17.19
N PHE A 103 -17.78 9.33 -16.51
CA PHE A 103 -17.60 10.78 -16.34
C PHE A 103 -16.38 11.09 -15.48
N TRP A 104 -16.21 10.41 -14.34
CA TRP A 104 -15.05 10.61 -13.47
C TRP A 104 -13.73 10.30 -14.20
N ILE A 105 -13.66 9.14 -14.86
CA ILE A 105 -12.47 8.70 -15.60
C ILE A 105 -12.13 9.66 -16.74
N PHE A 106 -13.15 10.10 -17.49
CA PHE A 106 -12.95 11.06 -18.57
C PHE A 106 -12.54 12.44 -18.05
N SER A 107 -13.09 12.86 -16.91
CA SER A 107 -12.74 14.14 -16.26
C SER A 107 -11.27 14.18 -15.86
N GLN A 108 -10.73 13.10 -15.29
CA GLN A 108 -9.30 12.98 -14.99
C GLN A 108 -8.45 13.07 -16.27
N SER A 109 -8.88 12.40 -17.35
CA SER A 109 -8.17 12.44 -18.63
C SER A 109 -8.19 13.82 -19.29
N LEU A 110 -9.30 14.56 -19.16
CA LEU A 110 -9.40 15.95 -19.62
C LEU A 110 -8.46 16.85 -18.83
N MET A 111 -8.38 16.69 -17.51
CA MET A 111 -7.44 17.45 -16.69
C MET A 111 -5.98 17.12 -17.02
N ALA A 112 -5.65 15.85 -17.24
CA ALA A 112 -4.30 15.43 -17.62
C ALA A 112 -3.86 15.90 -19.01
N LYS A 113 -4.82 16.18 -19.92
CA LYS A 113 -4.56 16.68 -21.28
C LYS A 113 -4.98 18.13 -21.47
N GLN A 114 -5.21 18.85 -20.37
CA GLN A 114 -5.74 20.20 -20.34
C GLN A 114 -4.95 21.16 -21.26
N ASP A 115 -3.63 21.03 -21.27
CA ASP A 115 -2.71 21.89 -22.04
C ASP A 115 -3.03 21.94 -23.54
N ALA A 116 -3.50 20.83 -24.11
CA ALA A 116 -3.84 20.73 -25.54
C ALA A 116 -5.05 21.59 -25.92
N TYR A 117 -5.83 22.03 -24.94
CA TYR A 117 -7.07 22.78 -25.11
C TYR A 117 -6.97 24.21 -24.57
N PHE A 118 -5.84 24.65 -24.01
CA PHE A 118 -5.63 26.06 -23.67
C PHE A 118 -5.77 26.98 -24.89
N ASP A 119 -5.95 28.28 -24.62
CA ASP A 119 -6.19 29.30 -25.66
C ASP A 119 -5.09 29.31 -26.72
N GLY A 120 -3.81 29.19 -26.33
CA GLY A 120 -2.67 29.17 -27.24
C GLY A 120 -2.75 28.05 -28.29
N PRO A 121 -2.79 26.77 -27.89
CA PRO A 121 -2.98 25.64 -28.81
C PRO A 121 -4.31 25.64 -29.56
N SER A 122 -5.37 26.21 -28.96
CA SER A 122 -6.71 26.25 -29.57
C SER A 122 -6.94 27.40 -30.55
N ARG A 123 -6.07 28.42 -30.57
CA ARG A 123 -6.29 29.70 -31.29
C ARG A 123 -6.66 29.58 -32.77
N ASN A 124 -6.15 28.55 -33.46
CA ASN A 124 -6.34 28.34 -34.90
C ASN A 124 -7.32 27.19 -35.21
N ARG A 125 -7.99 26.66 -34.18
CA ARG A 125 -8.89 25.53 -34.30
C ARG A 125 -10.33 26.02 -34.21
N ASN A 126 -11.17 25.59 -35.15
CA ASN A 126 -12.59 25.90 -35.06
C ASN A 126 -13.28 24.98 -34.03
N PRO A 127 -14.49 25.34 -33.55
CA PRO A 127 -15.22 24.54 -32.56
C PRO A 127 -15.47 23.08 -32.97
N ASP A 128 -15.68 22.80 -34.27
CA ASP A 128 -15.94 21.44 -34.75
C ASP A 128 -14.68 20.57 -34.73
N GLN A 129 -13.51 21.14 -35.04
CA GLN A 129 -12.21 20.48 -34.89
C GLN A 129 -11.92 20.16 -33.42
N LEU A 130 -12.28 21.05 -32.50
CA LEU A 130 -12.14 20.82 -31.06
C LEU A 130 -13.08 19.71 -30.57
N ARG A 131 -14.35 19.73 -30.99
CA ARG A 131 -15.32 18.66 -30.66
C ARG A 131 -14.94 17.31 -31.26
N ALA A 132 -14.40 17.28 -32.47
CA ALA A 132 -13.93 16.05 -33.10
C ALA A 132 -12.77 15.43 -32.29
N ASP A 133 -11.81 16.24 -31.86
CA ASP A 133 -10.68 15.77 -31.05
C ASP A 133 -11.13 15.33 -29.65
N LEU A 134 -12.05 16.05 -29.02
CA LEU A 134 -12.64 15.65 -27.74
C LEU A 134 -13.41 14.32 -27.84
N ALA A 135 -14.11 14.09 -28.95
CA ALA A 135 -14.77 12.80 -29.22
C ALA A 135 -13.75 11.67 -29.43
N ASN A 136 -12.64 11.94 -30.13
CA ASN A 136 -11.55 10.98 -30.29
C ASN A 136 -10.89 10.65 -28.95
N LEU A 137 -10.71 11.66 -28.08
CA LEU A 137 -10.21 11.45 -26.73
C LEU A 137 -11.17 10.59 -25.89
N ALA A 138 -12.49 10.81 -26.00
CA ALA A 138 -13.47 9.99 -25.30
C ALA A 138 -13.40 8.52 -25.74
N VAL A 139 -13.23 8.25 -27.03
CA VAL A 139 -13.01 6.89 -27.55
C VAL A 139 -11.75 6.26 -26.98
N ALA A 140 -10.64 6.99 -26.97
CA ALA A 140 -9.37 6.50 -26.46
C ALA A 140 -9.40 6.17 -24.96
N VAL A 141 -10.19 6.91 -24.18
CA VAL A 141 -10.27 6.77 -22.71
C VAL A 141 -11.32 5.76 -22.29
N LEU A 142 -12.52 5.80 -22.87
CA LEU A 142 -13.67 5.00 -22.43
C LEU A 142 -13.82 3.67 -23.18
N GLY A 143 -13.07 3.51 -24.28
CA GLY A 143 -13.05 2.32 -25.11
C GLY A 143 -14.22 2.28 -26.09
N GLU A 144 -13.92 1.95 -27.36
CA GLU A 144 -14.93 1.61 -28.35
C GLU A 144 -14.95 0.09 -28.51
N ALA A 145 -16.10 -0.56 -28.37
CA ALA A 145 -16.22 -1.97 -28.69
C ALA A 145 -15.99 -2.14 -30.21
N PRO A 146 -14.95 -2.89 -30.64
CA PRO A 146 -15.26 -4.02 -31.52
C PRO A 146 -14.32 -5.24 -31.43
N LYS A 147 -14.94 -6.43 -31.53
CA LYS A 147 -14.51 -7.78 -32.02
C LYS A 147 -13.09 -8.36 -31.78
N LYS A 148 -12.06 -7.62 -31.34
CA LYS A 148 -10.69 -8.14 -31.16
C LYS A 148 -9.91 -7.62 -29.92
N SER A 149 -10.50 -6.77 -29.08
CA SER A 149 -9.90 -6.39 -27.78
C SER A 149 -10.51 -7.19 -26.63
N LYS A 150 -9.68 -7.66 -25.70
CA LYS A 150 -10.10 -8.35 -24.46
C LYS A 150 -10.52 -7.39 -23.33
N SER A 151 -10.53 -6.07 -23.56
CA SER A 151 -10.98 -5.09 -22.56
C SER A 151 -12.50 -4.88 -22.60
N THR A 152 -13.16 -5.03 -21.45
CA THR A 152 -14.58 -4.72 -21.28
C THR A 152 -14.80 -3.20 -21.43
N PRO A 153 -15.68 -2.72 -22.32
CA PRO A 153 -15.97 -1.30 -22.46
C PRO A 153 -16.56 -0.71 -21.16
N ILE A 154 -16.09 0.48 -20.77
CA ILE A 154 -16.55 1.18 -19.55
C ILE A 154 -18.02 1.61 -19.71
N VAL A 155 -18.43 1.95 -20.93
CA VAL A 155 -19.79 2.36 -21.28
C VAL A 155 -20.54 1.25 -22.02
N SER A 156 -21.87 1.20 -21.86
CA SER A 156 -22.76 0.31 -22.62
C SER A 156 -23.69 1.16 -23.46
N LEU A 157 -23.59 1.04 -24.78
CA LEU A 157 -24.42 1.79 -25.72
C LEU A 157 -25.52 0.88 -26.30
N PRO A 158 -26.71 1.43 -26.61
CA PRO A 158 -27.77 0.68 -27.29
C PRO A 158 -27.25 0.00 -28.56
N SER A 159 -27.65 -1.27 -28.73
CA SER A 159 -27.20 -2.24 -29.75
C SER A 159 -26.53 -1.65 -30.99
N GLY A 160 -25.18 -1.62 -30.98
CA GLY A 160 -24.33 -1.44 -32.16
C GLY A 160 -23.90 0.00 -32.48
N GLN A 161 -24.28 1.01 -31.69
CA GLN A 161 -23.81 2.38 -31.93
C GLN A 161 -22.33 2.56 -31.56
N PRO A 162 -21.47 3.04 -32.48
CA PRO A 162 -20.08 3.35 -32.16
C PRO A 162 -19.99 4.47 -31.12
N LEU A 163 -19.08 4.34 -30.15
CA LEU A 163 -18.88 5.33 -29.11
C LEU A 163 -18.51 6.69 -29.70
N GLY A 164 -17.57 6.70 -30.65
CA GLY A 164 -17.13 7.93 -31.28
C GLY A 164 -18.28 8.65 -31.97
N GLN A 165 -19.16 7.91 -32.66
CA GLN A 165 -20.33 8.49 -33.31
C GLN A 165 -21.35 9.02 -32.31
N THR A 166 -21.55 8.31 -31.19
CA THR A 166 -22.47 8.73 -30.14
C THR A 166 -22.02 10.04 -29.50
N VAL A 167 -20.74 10.15 -29.13
CA VAL A 167 -20.18 11.38 -28.56
C VAL A 167 -20.24 12.53 -29.57
N ARG A 168 -19.88 12.29 -30.83
CA ARG A 168 -20.02 13.31 -31.90
C ARG A 168 -21.47 13.78 -32.05
N ASN A 169 -22.44 12.87 -32.01
CA ASN A 169 -23.86 13.21 -32.11
C ASN A 169 -24.36 14.03 -30.90
N LEU A 170 -23.78 13.83 -29.71
CA LEU A 170 -24.09 14.60 -28.52
C LEU A 170 -23.48 16.01 -28.57
N LEU A 171 -22.26 16.12 -29.10
CA LEU A 171 -21.54 17.39 -29.21
C LEU A 171 -21.92 18.21 -30.44
N LYS A 172 -22.53 17.60 -31.46
CA LYS A 172 -22.96 18.29 -32.67
C LYS A 172 -23.90 19.45 -32.33
N VAL A 173 -23.59 20.63 -32.86
CA VAL A 173 -24.43 21.82 -32.77
C VAL A 173 -25.50 21.77 -33.86
N GLY A 174 -26.73 22.10 -33.50
CA GLY A 174 -27.85 22.23 -34.43
C GLY A 174 -27.81 23.53 -35.24
N GLU A 175 -28.88 23.80 -35.98
CA GLU A 175 -28.97 25.03 -36.79
C GLU A 175 -29.28 26.24 -35.90
N GLY A 176 -28.77 27.42 -36.29
CA GLY A 176 -29.02 28.67 -35.53
C GLY A 176 -28.55 28.62 -34.07
N ASN A 177 -29.48 28.76 -33.11
CA ASN A 177 -29.19 28.85 -31.66
C ASN A 177 -29.53 27.55 -30.89
N GLU A 178 -29.59 26.41 -31.56
CA GLU A 178 -29.97 25.14 -30.93
C GLU A 178 -28.91 24.62 -29.94
N GLY A 179 -27.63 24.94 -30.16
CA GLY A 179 -26.53 24.40 -29.36
C GLY A 179 -26.36 22.89 -29.54
N SER A 180 -25.57 22.26 -28.68
CA SER A 180 -25.40 20.80 -28.66
C SER A 180 -26.38 20.11 -27.71
N LYS A 181 -26.54 18.79 -27.83
CA LYS A 181 -27.54 17.99 -27.06
C LYS A 181 -27.23 17.90 -25.56
N VAL A 182 -26.08 18.40 -25.14
CA VAL A 182 -25.59 18.42 -23.76
C VAL A 182 -25.62 19.82 -23.13
N VAL A 183 -25.92 20.86 -23.92
CA VAL A 183 -26.03 22.24 -23.42
C VAL A 183 -27.08 22.39 -22.30
N PRO A 184 -28.27 21.76 -22.34
CA PRO A 184 -29.23 21.87 -21.24
C PRO A 184 -28.67 21.39 -19.89
N ASP A 185 -27.90 20.30 -19.92
CA ASP A 185 -27.24 19.69 -18.76
C ASP A 185 -26.10 20.57 -18.24
N LEU A 186 -25.29 21.14 -19.13
CA LEU A 186 -24.26 22.12 -18.77
C LEU A 186 -24.86 23.39 -18.16
N LYS A 187 -25.97 23.90 -18.73
CA LYS A 187 -26.72 25.04 -18.18
C LYS A 187 -27.23 24.75 -16.78
N TYR A 188 -27.62 23.52 -16.47
CA TYR A 188 -28.01 23.13 -15.12
C TYR A 188 -26.83 23.29 -14.13
N CYS A 189 -25.65 22.79 -14.48
CA CYS A 189 -24.44 22.94 -13.66
C CYS A 189 -24.07 24.42 -13.44
N VAL A 190 -24.12 25.23 -14.50
CA VAL A 190 -23.86 26.68 -14.41
C VAL A 190 -24.92 27.40 -13.57
N LYS A 191 -26.20 27.06 -13.73
CA LYS A 191 -27.29 27.62 -12.90
C LYS A 191 -27.07 27.29 -11.41
N TYR A 192 -26.71 26.05 -11.11
CA TYR A 192 -26.40 25.62 -9.74
C TYR A 192 -25.20 26.38 -9.17
N GLY A 193 -24.11 26.51 -9.94
CA GLY A 193 -22.92 27.24 -9.50
C GLY A 193 -23.23 28.73 -9.24
N ARG A 194 -24.00 29.37 -10.12
CA ARG A 194 -24.44 30.76 -9.92
C ARG A 194 -25.31 30.92 -8.67
N GLN A 195 -26.22 29.98 -8.43
CA GLN A 195 -27.08 30.01 -7.24
C GLN A 195 -26.26 29.88 -5.93
N ASN A 196 -25.12 29.19 -5.98
CA ASN A 196 -24.21 29.05 -4.84
C ASN A 196 -23.13 30.14 -4.78
N GLY A 197 -23.08 31.09 -5.71
CA GLY A 197 -22.07 32.16 -5.72
C GLY A 197 -20.68 31.73 -6.22
N ILE A 198 -20.60 30.70 -7.08
CA ILE A 198 -19.32 30.29 -7.69
C ILE A 198 -18.85 31.36 -8.68
N HIS A 199 -17.83 32.13 -8.29
CA HIS A 199 -17.22 33.16 -9.12
C HIS A 199 -15.99 32.66 -9.88
N VAL A 200 -15.18 31.80 -9.25
CA VAL A 200 -13.93 31.26 -9.81
C VAL A 200 -13.88 29.76 -9.60
N THR A 201 -13.07 29.07 -10.39
CA THR A 201 -12.83 27.63 -10.26
C THR A 201 -11.39 27.36 -9.83
N PRO A 202 -11.13 26.31 -9.05
CA PRO A 202 -12.15 25.47 -8.44
C PRO A 202 -12.83 26.19 -7.26
N THR A 203 -14.09 25.87 -7.00
CA THR A 203 -14.78 26.23 -5.76
C THR A 203 -15.30 24.95 -5.10
N ALA A 204 -14.91 24.72 -3.85
CA ALA A 204 -15.40 23.61 -3.05
C ALA A 204 -16.68 23.99 -2.29
N ILE A 205 -17.60 23.04 -2.21
CA ILE A 205 -18.87 23.16 -1.52
C ILE A 205 -19.01 21.94 -0.62
N TRP A 206 -19.23 22.15 0.66
CA TRP A 206 -19.49 21.10 1.64
C TRP A 206 -20.96 21.15 2.07
N ASN A 207 -21.68 20.05 1.85
CA ASN A 207 -23.10 19.92 2.19
C ASN A 207 -23.99 21.07 1.66
N GLY A 208 -23.67 21.61 0.48
CA GLY A 208 -24.43 22.67 -0.18
C GLY A 208 -24.01 24.10 0.20
N LEU A 209 -22.98 24.29 1.02
CA LEU A 209 -22.40 25.61 1.32
C LEU A 209 -20.98 25.71 0.81
N ILE A 210 -20.57 26.87 0.29
CA ILE A 210 -19.16 27.11 -0.09
C ILE A 210 -18.28 26.86 1.13
N GLU A 211 -17.26 26.03 0.95
CA GLU A 211 -16.26 25.71 1.97
C GLU A 211 -14.89 26.28 1.54
N PRO A 212 -14.54 27.50 1.99
CA PRO A 212 -13.33 28.17 1.55
C PRO A 212 -12.05 27.55 2.10
N SER A 213 -12.12 26.69 3.13
CA SER A 213 -10.92 26.05 3.67
C SER A 213 -10.32 25.04 2.71
N ILE A 214 -11.12 24.41 1.85
CA ILE A 214 -10.66 23.40 0.91
C ILE A 214 -9.94 24.07 -0.26
N SER A 215 -8.62 23.96 -0.26
CA SER A 215 -7.74 24.46 -1.32
C SER A 215 -7.55 23.43 -2.42
N SER A 216 -7.25 23.89 -3.63
CA SER A 216 -6.78 23.03 -4.74
C SER A 216 -5.49 22.26 -4.43
N SER A 217 -4.79 22.63 -3.35
CA SER A 217 -3.54 22.00 -2.91
C SER A 217 -3.71 21.12 -1.67
N PHE A 218 -4.95 20.82 -1.24
CA PHE A 218 -5.19 19.89 -0.13
C PHE A 218 -4.50 18.55 -0.40
N GLY A 219 -3.54 18.21 0.45
CA GLY A 219 -2.90 16.91 0.52
C GLY A 219 -3.66 15.99 1.47
N GLU A 220 -3.10 14.81 1.71
CA GLU A 220 -3.74 13.80 2.55
C GLU A 220 -3.99 14.29 3.97
N LYS A 221 -3.02 15.00 4.57
CA LYS A 221 -3.15 15.52 5.93
C LYS A 221 -4.32 16.51 6.04
N GLU A 222 -4.42 17.48 5.12
CA GLU A 222 -5.50 18.46 5.15
C GLU A 222 -6.87 17.80 4.96
N TRP A 223 -6.96 16.77 4.12
CA TRP A 223 -8.18 15.99 3.97
C TRP A 223 -8.54 15.21 5.23
N ARG A 224 -7.57 14.56 5.88
CA ARG A 224 -7.80 13.86 7.16
C ARG A 224 -8.31 14.81 8.24
N ASP A 225 -7.61 15.93 8.44
CA ASP A 225 -8.01 16.96 9.42
C ASP A 225 -9.43 17.49 9.13
N PHE A 226 -9.74 17.72 7.85
CA PHE A 226 -11.05 18.21 7.44
C PHE A 226 -12.15 17.17 7.68
N LEU A 227 -11.92 15.90 7.32
CA LEU A 227 -12.88 14.82 7.50
C LEU A 227 -13.11 14.51 8.98
N GLU A 228 -12.06 14.45 9.78
CA GLU A 228 -12.18 14.23 11.22
C GLU A 228 -13.04 15.31 11.88
N LYS A 229 -12.79 16.59 11.54
CA LYS A 229 -13.56 17.72 12.04
C LYS A 229 -15.02 17.71 11.60
N ASN A 230 -15.30 17.39 10.32
CA ASN A 230 -16.61 17.63 9.71
C ASN A 230 -17.48 16.38 9.55
N VAL A 231 -16.89 15.19 9.61
CA VAL A 231 -17.58 13.89 9.52
C VAL A 231 -17.49 13.14 10.85
N GLY A 232 -16.45 13.39 11.63
CA GLY A 232 -16.13 12.68 12.87
C GLY A 232 -14.87 11.80 12.70
N PRO A 233 -14.39 11.19 13.79
CA PRO A 233 -13.18 10.38 13.76
C PRO A 233 -13.29 9.26 12.71
N PRO A 234 -12.15 8.82 12.14
CA PRO A 234 -12.16 7.70 11.20
C PRO A 234 -12.89 6.51 11.83
N VAL A 235 -13.62 5.79 11.00
CA VAL A 235 -14.24 4.52 11.37
C VAL A 235 -13.08 3.62 11.78
N SER A 236 -12.87 3.44 13.08
CA SER A 236 -11.85 2.51 13.56
C SER A 236 -12.11 1.16 12.90
N THR A 237 -11.06 0.40 12.61
CA THR A 237 -11.17 -0.94 12.01
C THR A 237 -12.17 -1.83 12.77
N VAL A 238 -12.43 -1.52 14.05
CA VAL A 238 -13.47 -2.11 14.93
C VAL A 238 -14.92 -1.91 14.42
N ALA A 239 -15.26 -0.76 13.84
CA ALA A 239 -16.59 -0.52 13.28
C ALA A 239 -16.79 -1.17 11.89
N LEU A 240 -15.70 -1.31 11.11
CA LEU A 240 -15.65 -2.12 9.88
C LEU A 240 -15.85 -3.63 10.21
N LEU A 241 -15.23 -4.10 11.29
CA LEU A 241 -15.48 -5.43 11.87
C LEU A 241 -16.92 -5.60 12.39
N HIS A 242 -17.57 -4.53 12.86
CA HIS A 242 -18.98 -4.57 13.26
C HIS A 242 -19.95 -4.68 12.08
N ARG A 243 -19.63 -4.09 10.91
CA ARG A 243 -20.41 -4.31 9.67
C ARG A 243 -20.22 -5.71 9.10
N LEU A 244 -19.02 -6.27 9.20
CA LEU A 244 -18.75 -7.68 8.89
C LEU A 244 -19.40 -8.65 9.89
N ARG A 245 -19.54 -8.26 11.17
CA ARG A 245 -20.37 -8.96 12.17
C ARG A 245 -21.87 -8.94 11.85
N GLY A 246 -22.36 -7.96 11.08
CA GLY A 246 -23.76 -7.95 10.64
C GLY A 246 -24.12 -9.12 9.71
N LEU A 247 -23.14 -9.67 8.99
CA LEU A 247 -23.26 -10.85 8.13
C LEU A 247 -23.00 -12.17 8.87
N LEU A 248 -22.47 -12.12 10.09
CA LEU A 248 -22.18 -13.27 10.95
C LEU A 248 -22.93 -13.09 12.27
N GLY A 249 -24.16 -13.61 12.31
CA GLY A 249 -25.13 -13.48 13.40
C GLY A 249 -24.54 -13.41 14.81
N ALA A 250 -25.13 -12.53 15.62
CA ALA A 250 -24.73 -12.17 16.97
C ALA A 250 -24.38 -13.37 17.86
N THR A 251 -23.23 -13.30 18.53
CA THR A 251 -22.96 -14.12 19.72
C THR A 251 -22.48 -13.25 20.87
N ARG A 252 -23.15 -13.47 22.01
CA ARG A 252 -22.99 -12.85 23.32
C ARG A 252 -21.52 -12.76 23.78
N THR A 253 -21.23 -11.68 24.49
CA THR A 253 -20.03 -11.48 25.30
C THR A 253 -19.97 -12.50 26.45
N PRO A 254 -18.83 -13.18 26.68
CA PRO A 254 -18.48 -13.70 27.98
C PRO A 254 -17.79 -12.58 28.77
N SER A 255 -18.26 -12.38 29.99
CA SER A 255 -17.73 -11.50 31.02
C SER A 255 -16.32 -11.92 31.48
N SER A 256 -15.54 -10.89 31.84
CA SER A 256 -14.39 -10.86 32.77
C SER A 256 -13.16 -11.72 32.45
N ILE A 257 -12.09 -11.06 31.99
CA ILE A 257 -10.70 -11.47 32.21
C ILE A 257 -10.11 -10.50 33.24
N PRO A 258 -9.48 -10.95 34.34
CA PRO A 258 -8.99 -10.07 35.40
C PRO A 258 -7.70 -9.35 35.01
N SER A 259 -7.65 -8.09 35.40
CA SER A 259 -6.49 -7.20 35.36
C SER A 259 -5.45 -7.56 36.44
N THR A 260 -4.28 -8.04 36.02
CA THR A 260 -3.04 -7.91 36.81
C THR A 260 -1.82 -8.07 35.91
N VAL A 261 -1.31 -6.94 35.39
CA VAL A 261 0.09 -6.82 34.99
C VAL A 261 0.82 -6.35 36.25
N THR A 262 1.62 -7.22 36.86
CA THR A 262 2.51 -6.84 37.96
C THR A 262 3.94 -7.02 37.51
N SER A 263 4.63 -5.87 37.43
CA SER A 263 6.09 -5.73 37.52
C SER A 263 6.72 -6.79 38.42
N LEU A 264 7.68 -7.55 37.89
CA LEU A 264 8.51 -8.46 38.67
C LEU A 264 9.97 -8.02 38.57
N ALA A 265 10.35 -7.25 39.59
CA ALA A 265 11.72 -7.03 40.01
C ALA A 265 12.37 -8.35 40.45
N MET A 266 13.70 -8.36 40.37
CA MET A 266 14.61 -9.44 40.76
C MET A 266 14.35 -10.00 42.16
N SER A 267 14.31 -11.33 42.27
CA SER A 267 14.64 -12.06 43.51
C SER A 267 15.09 -13.49 43.21
N THR A 268 16.07 -13.96 43.98
CA THR A 268 16.82 -15.19 43.84
C THR A 268 16.19 -16.40 44.57
N SER A 269 16.53 -17.59 44.06
CA SER A 269 16.44 -18.93 44.70
C SER A 269 15.08 -19.66 44.68
N GLN A 270 14.96 -20.75 43.92
CA GLN A 270 15.29 -22.16 44.25
C GLN A 270 14.75 -23.06 43.13
N ALA A 271 15.56 -24.03 42.68
CA ALA A 271 15.20 -24.97 41.62
C ALA A 271 14.14 -25.99 42.07
N PRO A 272 13.30 -26.45 41.13
CA PRO A 272 13.00 -27.88 41.09
C PRO A 272 13.05 -28.50 39.68
N SER A 273 13.66 -29.69 39.65
CA SER A 273 13.47 -30.84 38.74
C SER A 273 13.55 -30.67 37.22
N THR A 274 14.44 -31.46 36.63
CA THR A 274 14.78 -31.62 35.21
C THR A 274 13.59 -31.86 34.27
N PRO A 275 13.68 -31.39 33.00
CA PRO A 275 12.56 -31.23 32.09
C PRO A 275 12.26 -32.49 31.27
N HIS A 276 10.99 -32.80 31.05
CA HIS A 276 10.56 -33.73 30.01
C HIS A 276 10.39 -32.98 28.67
N GLY A 277 11.12 -33.41 27.64
CA GLY A 277 10.83 -33.24 26.19
C GLY A 277 10.84 -31.84 25.59
N ARG A 278 11.98 -31.36 25.06
CA ARG A 278 12.12 -30.11 24.27
C ARG A 278 12.31 -30.35 22.75
N ALA A 279 12.01 -31.54 22.24
CA ALA A 279 12.17 -31.88 20.83
C ALA A 279 11.17 -31.11 19.93
N GLY A 280 11.63 -30.55 18.81
CA GLY A 280 10.77 -29.95 17.78
C GLY A 280 10.38 -28.47 17.93
N LEU A 281 11.10 -27.69 18.74
CA LEU A 281 10.83 -26.25 18.95
C LEU A 281 11.80 -25.35 18.16
N MET A 282 11.29 -24.30 17.51
CA MET A 282 12.07 -23.18 16.97
C MET A 282 11.88 -21.95 17.87
N ARG A 283 12.98 -21.29 18.25
CA ARG A 283 12.96 -20.05 19.03
C ARG A 283 13.35 -18.86 18.17
N ILE A 284 12.49 -17.87 18.12
CA ILE A 284 12.65 -16.68 17.27
C ILE A 284 12.73 -15.44 18.16
N ALA A 285 13.84 -14.71 18.08
CA ALA A 285 13.99 -13.41 18.72
C ALA A 285 13.59 -12.31 17.73
N VAL A 286 12.79 -11.35 18.17
CA VAL A 286 12.29 -10.25 17.32
C VAL A 286 12.62 -8.94 17.99
N VAL A 287 13.36 -8.08 17.29
CA VAL A 287 13.79 -6.78 17.80
C VAL A 287 12.88 -5.69 17.26
N GLN A 288 12.36 -4.86 18.15
CA GLN A 288 11.74 -3.58 17.84
C GLN A 288 12.63 -2.45 18.35
N MET A 289 13.02 -1.55 17.45
CA MET A 289 13.89 -0.44 17.78
C MET A 289 13.54 0.80 16.97
N THR A 290 13.96 1.97 17.45
CA THR A 290 13.96 3.24 16.72
C THR A 290 15.39 3.47 16.22
N PRO A 291 15.67 3.27 14.92
CA PRO A 291 16.99 3.58 14.37
C PRO A 291 17.31 5.06 14.55
N HIS A 292 18.56 5.37 14.93
CA HIS A 292 19.07 6.73 14.87
C HIS A 292 19.25 7.12 13.41
N HIS A 293 18.41 8.04 12.93
CA HIS A 293 18.38 8.44 11.53
C HIS A 293 19.75 8.94 11.06
N SER A 294 20.24 8.37 9.96
CA SER A 294 21.55 8.64 9.38
C SER A 294 22.74 8.44 10.33
N ASN A 295 22.61 7.62 11.36
CA ASN A 295 23.70 7.31 12.29
C ASN A 295 23.82 5.79 12.54
N PRO A 296 24.41 5.05 11.57
CA PRO A 296 24.59 3.60 11.65
C PRO A 296 25.29 3.13 12.93
N SER A 297 26.29 3.88 13.40
CA SER A 297 27.05 3.53 14.61
C SER A 297 26.19 3.58 15.87
N ALA A 298 25.35 4.60 16.02
CA ALA A 298 24.45 4.70 17.17
C ALA A 298 23.34 3.63 17.12
N SER A 299 22.75 3.41 15.94
CA SER A 299 21.75 2.35 15.75
C SER A 299 22.34 0.95 15.99
N ARG A 300 23.58 0.71 15.57
CA ARG A 300 24.33 -0.52 15.85
C ARG A 300 24.44 -0.75 17.35
N GLN A 301 24.88 0.25 18.10
CA GLN A 301 24.99 0.14 19.56
C GLN A 301 23.62 -0.15 20.18
N ARG A 302 22.57 0.55 19.74
CA ARG A 302 21.21 0.34 20.25
C ARG A 302 20.71 -1.08 20.01
N LEU A 303 20.97 -1.65 18.83
CA LEU A 303 20.62 -3.04 18.50
C LEU A 303 21.38 -4.04 19.39
N LEU A 304 22.66 -3.81 19.66
CA LEU A 304 23.45 -4.64 20.58
C LEU A 304 22.89 -4.56 22.01
N ASP A 305 22.55 -3.37 22.49
CA ASP A 305 21.99 -3.17 23.83
C ASP A 305 20.64 -3.90 23.98
N LEU A 306 19.76 -3.80 22.97
CA LEU A 306 18.45 -4.46 22.97
C LEU A 306 18.54 -5.99 22.92
N THR A 307 19.70 -6.55 22.57
CA THR A 307 19.94 -8.00 22.50
C THR A 307 20.99 -8.46 23.53
N ALA A 308 21.49 -7.58 24.39
CA ALA A 308 22.56 -7.88 25.34
C ALA A 308 22.14 -8.87 26.43
N HIS A 309 20.85 -8.89 26.78
CA HIS A 309 20.28 -9.80 27.76
C HIS A 309 20.15 -11.25 27.24
N LEU A 310 20.28 -11.46 25.93
CA LEU A 310 20.26 -12.78 25.30
C LEU A 310 21.67 -13.38 25.25
N SER A 311 21.73 -14.70 25.31
CA SER A 311 22.93 -15.51 25.36
C SER A 311 22.76 -16.79 24.55
N LYS A 312 23.86 -17.51 24.31
CA LYS A 312 23.81 -18.81 23.64
C LYS A 312 22.93 -19.84 24.37
N SER A 313 22.78 -19.74 25.69
CA SER A 313 21.93 -20.64 26.47
C SER A 313 20.43 -20.43 26.26
N ASP A 314 20.01 -19.30 25.70
CA ASP A 314 18.61 -19.04 25.38
C ASP A 314 18.11 -19.87 24.19
N GLY A 315 19.04 -20.44 23.41
CA GLY A 315 18.75 -21.34 22.31
C GLY A 315 18.01 -20.67 21.16
N ILE A 316 18.32 -19.41 20.88
CA ILE A 316 17.73 -18.66 19.76
C ILE A 316 18.17 -19.31 18.45
N HIS A 317 17.23 -19.57 17.55
CA HIS A 317 17.51 -20.15 16.25
C HIS A 317 17.59 -19.06 15.16
N LEU A 318 16.69 -18.07 15.24
CA LEU A 318 16.61 -16.95 14.32
C LEU A 318 16.36 -15.66 15.10
N LEU A 319 17.17 -14.63 14.87
CA LEU A 319 16.91 -13.26 15.30
C LEU A 319 16.52 -12.41 14.09
N ILE A 320 15.46 -11.61 14.22
CA ILE A 320 14.97 -10.72 13.16
C ILE A 320 15.01 -9.28 13.67
N ALA A 321 15.75 -8.44 12.96
CA ALA A 321 15.79 -6.99 13.17
C ALA A 321 14.97 -6.25 12.09
N PRO A 322 14.56 -4.99 12.33
CA PRO A 322 13.69 -4.26 11.42
C PRO A 322 14.30 -3.92 10.05
N GLU A 323 13.44 -3.42 9.17
CA GLU A 323 13.84 -2.80 7.90
C GLU A 323 14.73 -1.59 8.17
N MET A 324 15.83 -1.46 7.41
CA MET A 324 16.76 -0.32 7.52
C MET A 324 17.21 -0.05 8.97
N ALA A 325 17.48 -1.12 9.73
CA ALA A 325 17.68 -1.10 11.18
C ALA A 325 18.80 -0.16 11.65
N LEU A 326 19.78 0.12 10.79
CA LEU A 326 20.94 0.94 11.14
C LEU A 326 20.83 2.39 10.66
N THR A 327 20.15 2.64 9.55
CA THR A 327 20.16 3.95 8.89
C THR A 327 18.95 4.81 9.20
N GLY A 328 17.84 4.21 9.63
CA GLY A 328 16.52 4.82 9.50
C GLY A 328 16.01 4.75 8.07
N TYR A 329 14.78 5.24 7.83
CA TYR A 329 14.03 4.92 6.62
C TYR A 329 13.80 6.11 5.65
N VAL A 330 13.29 7.24 6.14
CA VAL A 330 12.82 8.33 5.27
C VAL A 330 13.98 9.26 4.88
N PHE A 331 14.32 9.30 3.59
CA PHE A 331 15.36 10.17 3.03
C PHE A 331 14.77 11.01 1.88
N GLU A 332 14.46 12.27 2.16
CA GLU A 332 13.73 13.13 1.22
C GLU A 332 14.65 13.93 0.29
N GLY A 333 14.19 14.11 -0.96
CA GLY A 333 14.86 14.91 -1.98
C GLY A 333 16.21 14.37 -2.43
N GLU A 334 16.87 15.11 -3.33
CA GLU A 334 18.17 14.70 -3.89
C GLU A 334 19.28 14.60 -2.84
N ALA A 335 19.25 15.46 -1.81
CA ALA A 335 20.20 15.39 -0.71
C ALA A 335 20.01 14.13 0.15
N GLY A 336 18.75 13.77 0.46
CA GLY A 336 18.43 12.53 1.17
C GLY A 336 18.86 11.31 0.37
N LYS A 337 18.53 11.28 -0.93
CA LYS A 337 18.96 10.24 -1.87
C LYS A 337 20.48 10.06 -1.90
N ALA A 338 21.24 11.14 -2.04
CA ALA A 338 22.70 11.08 -2.02
C ALA A 338 23.23 10.54 -0.68
N LYS A 339 22.60 10.93 0.43
CA LYS A 339 22.97 10.48 1.78
C LYS A 339 22.76 8.98 1.98
N ILE A 340 21.58 8.45 1.61
CA ILE A 340 21.32 7.01 1.77
C ILE A 340 22.17 6.17 0.82
N ARG A 341 22.38 6.62 -0.43
CA ARG A 341 23.29 5.94 -1.36
C ARG A 341 24.75 5.96 -0.90
N GLY A 342 25.17 6.99 -0.16
CA GLY A 342 26.48 7.06 0.47
C GLY A 342 26.64 6.14 1.69
N MET A 343 25.54 5.68 2.29
CA MET A 343 25.51 4.69 3.38
C MET A 343 25.23 3.27 2.88
N ALA A 344 24.92 3.09 1.60
CA ALA A 344 24.64 1.77 1.03
C ALA A 344 25.89 0.89 1.05
N GLU A 345 25.71 -0.34 1.52
CA GLU A 345 26.79 -1.26 1.82
C GLU A 345 26.88 -2.33 0.73
N ARG A 346 28.10 -2.65 0.30
CA ARG A 346 28.35 -3.70 -0.69
C ARG A 346 28.55 -5.03 0.00
N PHE A 347 27.89 -6.07 -0.51
CA PHE A 347 28.06 -7.43 -0.03
C PHE A 347 28.11 -8.39 -1.24
N GLY A 348 29.12 -9.28 -1.31
CA GLY A 348 29.13 -10.37 -2.30
C GLY A 348 30.25 -10.45 -3.35
N SER A 349 31.27 -9.58 -3.36
CA SER A 349 32.42 -9.79 -4.28
C SER A 349 33.47 -10.74 -3.68
N ARG A 350 33.90 -11.75 -4.44
CA ARG A 350 35.01 -12.68 -4.11
C ARG A 350 36.33 -11.99 -3.74
N GLU A 351 36.46 -10.71 -4.04
CA GLU A 351 37.56 -9.87 -3.64
C GLU A 351 37.15 -9.08 -2.39
N ALA A 352 37.89 -9.30 -1.31
CA ALA A 352 37.79 -8.54 -0.08
C ALA A 352 38.09 -7.06 -0.37
N PHE A 353 37.06 -6.29 -0.68
CA PHE A 353 37.17 -4.83 -0.71
C PHE A 353 37.25 -4.32 0.74
N ALA A 354 38.19 -3.39 0.96
CA ALA A 354 38.54 -2.87 2.26
C ALA A 354 37.37 -2.12 2.93
N GLY A 355 36.79 -2.73 3.95
CA GLY A 355 35.73 -2.16 4.81
C GLY A 355 34.70 -3.23 5.18
N GLU A 356 34.63 -3.60 6.45
CA GLU A 356 33.58 -4.52 6.93
C GLU A 356 32.22 -3.81 6.84
N SER A 357 31.23 -4.46 6.21
CA SER A 357 29.84 -3.98 6.21
C SER A 357 29.37 -3.81 7.67
N THR A 358 28.79 -2.66 8.00
CA THR A 358 28.24 -2.39 9.32
C THR A 358 27.09 -3.36 9.61
N ALA A 359 26.19 -3.57 8.65
CA ALA A 359 25.11 -4.55 8.77
C ALA A 359 25.63 -5.99 8.97
N HIS A 360 26.63 -6.41 8.19
CA HIS A 360 27.23 -7.74 8.35
C HIS A 360 27.98 -7.88 9.67
N SER A 361 28.77 -6.89 10.08
CA SER A 361 29.55 -6.94 11.32
C SER A 361 28.67 -7.10 12.56
N VAL A 362 27.57 -6.35 12.65
CA VAL A 362 26.65 -6.46 13.80
C VAL A 362 25.84 -7.76 13.75
N ALA A 363 25.39 -8.19 12.57
CA ALA A 363 24.70 -9.47 12.42
C ALA A 363 25.62 -10.65 12.77
N ARG A 364 26.88 -10.60 12.35
CA ARG A 364 27.93 -11.57 12.69
C ARG A 364 28.17 -11.61 14.19
N GLU A 365 28.34 -10.46 14.84
CA GLU A 365 28.57 -10.38 16.29
C GLU A 365 27.40 -11.02 17.07
N ILE A 366 26.15 -10.67 16.71
CA ILE A 366 24.95 -11.24 17.32
C ILE A 366 24.87 -12.75 17.04
N SER A 367 25.04 -13.17 15.79
CA SER A 367 24.98 -14.58 15.40
C SER A 367 25.99 -15.45 16.15
N GLN A 368 27.24 -14.99 16.26
CA GLN A 368 28.29 -15.75 16.96
C GLN A 368 28.06 -15.77 18.47
N ARG A 369 27.64 -14.63 19.06
CA ARG A 369 27.35 -14.52 20.50
C ARG A 369 26.17 -15.40 20.92
N LEU A 370 25.09 -15.41 20.12
CA LEU A 370 23.87 -16.15 20.42
C LEU A 370 23.86 -17.56 19.84
N GLY A 371 24.76 -17.88 18.91
CA GLY A 371 24.74 -19.15 18.18
C GLY A 371 23.52 -19.29 17.26
N CYS A 372 23.01 -18.18 16.71
CA CYS A 372 21.77 -18.14 15.94
C CYS A 372 21.96 -17.57 14.53
N HIS A 373 20.97 -17.77 13.65
CA HIS A 373 20.89 -16.97 12.43
C HIS A 373 20.41 -15.55 12.77
N THR A 374 20.90 -14.54 12.04
CA THR A 374 20.45 -13.15 12.22
C THR A 374 20.02 -12.57 10.88
N LEU A 375 18.80 -12.03 10.82
CA LEU A 375 18.23 -11.33 9.67
C LEU A 375 18.14 -9.83 9.97
N ILE A 376 18.80 -8.98 9.18
CA ILE A 376 18.85 -7.52 9.41
C ILE A 376 18.61 -6.72 8.12
N GLY A 377 17.74 -5.70 8.20
CA GLY A 377 17.49 -4.78 7.08
C GLY A 377 18.57 -3.69 6.92
N TYR A 378 19.02 -3.45 5.68
CA TYR A 378 20.09 -2.48 5.37
C TYR A 378 19.99 -1.97 3.91
N PRO A 379 20.58 -0.80 3.59
CA PRO A 379 20.72 -0.36 2.21
C PRO A 379 21.89 -1.08 1.53
N GLU A 380 21.61 -1.75 0.41
CA GLU A 380 22.59 -2.48 -0.39
C GLU A 380 23.01 -1.68 -1.62
N VAL A 381 24.28 -1.79 -2.01
CA VAL A 381 24.78 -1.39 -3.33
C VAL A 381 25.45 -2.56 -4.04
N VAL A 382 25.12 -2.75 -5.33
CA VAL A 382 25.67 -3.78 -6.20
C VAL A 382 26.34 -3.14 -7.39
N LEU A 383 27.63 -3.44 -7.60
CA LEU A 383 28.36 -2.90 -8.74
C LEU A 383 28.22 -3.80 -9.98
N PRO A 384 28.27 -3.24 -11.19
CA PRO A 384 28.33 -4.04 -12.41
C PRO A 384 29.52 -5.03 -12.36
N GLY A 385 29.22 -6.32 -12.56
CA GLY A 385 30.23 -7.40 -12.50
C GLY A 385 30.29 -8.15 -11.17
N ASP A 386 29.57 -7.70 -10.14
CA ASP A 386 29.39 -8.49 -8.92
C ASP A 386 28.54 -9.73 -9.20
N GLY A 387 29.09 -10.91 -8.92
CA GLY A 387 28.37 -12.19 -9.03
C GLY A 387 27.47 -12.41 -7.83
N GLU A 388 26.27 -12.96 -8.05
CA GLU A 388 25.37 -13.35 -6.97
C GLU A 388 25.85 -14.66 -6.31
N ALA A 389 26.19 -14.61 -5.02
CA ALA A 389 26.36 -15.82 -4.20
C ALA A 389 24.97 -16.36 -3.84
N ALA A 390 24.51 -17.42 -4.49
CA ALA A 390 23.15 -17.94 -4.31
C ALA A 390 23.13 -19.21 -3.43
N VAL A 391 22.70 -19.05 -2.17
CA VAL A 391 22.29 -20.18 -1.29
C VAL A 391 20.75 -20.31 -1.23
N ALA A 392 20.00 -19.25 -1.52
CA ALA A 392 18.54 -19.26 -1.53
C ALA A 392 17.94 -19.72 -2.87
N ALA A 393 16.64 -20.05 -2.86
CA ALA A 393 15.89 -20.37 -4.07
C ALA A 393 15.87 -19.19 -5.06
N LYS A 394 15.74 -19.48 -6.36
CA LYS A 394 15.61 -18.44 -7.40
C LYS A 394 14.43 -17.50 -7.09
N PRO A 395 14.61 -16.18 -7.26
CA PRO A 395 13.53 -15.21 -7.05
C PRO A 395 12.36 -15.48 -8.00
N VAL A 396 11.15 -15.26 -7.48
CA VAL A 396 9.90 -15.36 -8.25
C VAL A 396 9.28 -13.98 -8.33
N ASP A 397 9.29 -13.42 -9.54
CA ASP A 397 8.61 -12.17 -9.82
C ASP A 397 7.09 -12.36 -9.73
N ARG A 398 6.42 -11.52 -8.94
CA ARG A 398 4.96 -11.52 -8.76
C ARG A 398 4.33 -10.19 -9.17
N ARG A 399 5.07 -9.33 -9.86
CA ARG A 399 4.49 -8.10 -10.43
C ARG A 399 3.41 -8.45 -11.46
N PRO A 400 2.30 -7.71 -11.49
CA PRO A 400 1.26 -7.91 -12.50
C PRO A 400 1.82 -7.56 -13.88
N THR A 401 1.55 -8.40 -14.88
CA THR A 401 1.80 -8.03 -16.29
C THR A 401 0.82 -6.94 -16.70
N LEU A 402 1.26 -5.68 -16.73
CA LEU A 402 0.45 -4.56 -17.22
C LEU A 402 0.23 -4.73 -18.72
N ALA A 403 -1.04 -4.70 -19.16
CA ALA A 403 -1.39 -4.80 -20.58
C ALA A 403 -0.84 -3.58 -21.35
N GLY A 404 0.29 -3.76 -22.04
CA GLY A 404 0.93 -2.72 -22.85
C GLY A 404 2.43 -2.56 -22.62
N GLU A 405 2.97 -3.11 -21.53
CA GLU A 405 4.41 -3.23 -21.37
C GLU A 405 4.86 -4.52 -22.07
N ARG A 406 5.66 -4.37 -23.13
CA ARG A 406 6.36 -5.51 -23.73
C ARG A 406 7.14 -6.18 -22.61
N THR A 407 6.94 -7.49 -22.46
CA THR A 407 7.75 -8.37 -21.61
C THR A 407 9.15 -8.48 -22.22
N ASP A 408 9.96 -7.44 -22.03
CA ASP A 408 11.41 -7.48 -22.23
C ASP A 408 12.13 -7.44 -20.87
N VAL A 409 11.45 -7.80 -19.76
CA VAL A 409 12.08 -7.93 -18.42
C VAL A 409 12.63 -9.35 -18.20
N ALA A 410 12.35 -10.28 -19.10
CA ALA A 410 13.17 -11.48 -19.25
C ALA A 410 14.32 -11.13 -20.21
N ASP A 411 15.55 -11.12 -19.70
CA ASP A 411 16.83 -10.94 -20.43
C ASP A 411 17.36 -9.55 -20.77
N SER A 412 16.90 -8.46 -20.14
CA SER A 412 17.64 -7.17 -20.20
C SER A 412 18.81 -7.04 -19.21
N ARG A 413 19.42 -8.16 -18.76
CA ARG A 413 20.78 -8.14 -18.18
C ARG A 413 21.82 -7.95 -19.30
N SER A 414 21.54 -7.07 -20.27
CA SER A 414 22.55 -6.61 -21.21
C SER A 414 23.65 -5.96 -20.38
N SER A 415 24.83 -6.56 -20.46
CA SER A 415 26.05 -6.25 -19.71
C SER A 415 26.65 -4.87 -20.05
N SER A 416 25.84 -3.80 -20.03
CA SER A 416 26.25 -2.47 -20.50
C SER A 416 25.85 -1.29 -19.61
N SER A 417 25.18 -1.47 -18.46
CA SER A 417 25.01 -0.36 -17.51
C SER A 417 26.25 -0.21 -16.64
N SER A 418 26.96 0.92 -16.76
CA SER A 418 28.11 1.26 -15.91
C SER A 418 27.71 1.74 -14.50
N SER A 419 26.42 1.92 -14.23
CA SER A 419 25.91 2.47 -12.98
C SER A 419 25.65 1.38 -11.92
N PRO A 420 25.88 1.68 -10.63
CA PRO A 420 25.54 0.78 -9.52
C PRO A 420 24.01 0.64 -9.35
N TYR A 421 23.58 -0.53 -8.90
CA TYR A 421 22.21 -0.77 -8.43
C TYR A 421 22.13 -0.60 -6.93
N TYR A 422 21.02 -0.08 -6.44
CA TYR A 422 20.77 0.09 -5.01
C TYR A 422 19.52 -0.68 -4.61
N TYR A 423 19.51 -1.29 -3.44
CA TYR A 423 18.36 -2.06 -2.96
C TYR A 423 18.09 -1.80 -1.48
N ASN A 424 16.82 -1.83 -1.11
CA ASN A 424 16.41 -2.05 0.27
C ASN A 424 16.44 -3.56 0.53
N SER A 425 17.33 -4.00 1.41
CA SER A 425 17.70 -5.42 1.51
C SER A 425 17.68 -5.94 2.93
N ALA A 426 17.63 -7.26 3.08
CA ALA A 426 17.76 -7.96 4.35
C ALA A 426 18.87 -9.03 4.25
N LEU A 427 19.92 -8.88 5.05
CA LEU A 427 21.05 -9.81 5.13
C LEU A 427 20.78 -10.90 6.16
N LEU A 428 21.00 -12.16 5.79
CA LEU A 428 20.92 -13.31 6.68
C LEU A 428 22.32 -13.87 6.97
N THR A 429 22.69 -13.98 8.24
CA THR A 429 23.93 -14.65 8.69
C THR A 429 23.67 -16.01 9.34
N SER A 430 24.64 -16.91 9.23
CA SER A 430 24.69 -18.21 9.93
C SER A 430 25.11 -18.03 11.40
N PRO A 431 25.00 -19.07 12.24
CA PRO A 431 25.48 -19.05 13.64
C PRO A 431 26.99 -18.81 13.75
N GLN A 432 27.75 -19.12 12.69
CA GLN A 432 29.18 -18.87 12.60
C GLN A 432 29.49 -17.43 12.16
N GLY A 433 28.47 -16.65 11.82
CA GLY A 433 28.60 -15.27 11.34
C GLY A 433 28.90 -15.14 9.85
N GLU A 434 28.80 -16.24 9.10
CA GLU A 434 28.92 -16.23 7.64
C GLU A 434 27.63 -15.67 7.06
N ALA A 435 27.71 -14.73 6.13
CA ALA A 435 26.51 -14.24 5.46
C ALA A 435 26.07 -15.23 4.38
N LEU A 436 24.84 -15.72 4.54
CA LEU A 436 24.25 -16.80 3.75
C LEU A 436 23.54 -16.25 2.51
N HIS A 437 22.78 -15.17 2.67
CA HIS A 437 22.01 -14.59 1.59
C HIS A 437 21.58 -13.14 1.87
N THR A 438 21.35 -12.39 0.80
CA THR A 438 20.71 -11.07 0.85
C THR A 438 19.39 -11.12 0.08
N PHE A 439 18.29 -10.82 0.76
CA PHE A 439 16.96 -10.68 0.17
C PHE A 439 16.72 -9.22 -0.19
N ARG A 440 16.13 -8.95 -1.35
CA ARG A 440 15.87 -7.58 -1.82
C ARG A 440 14.37 -7.31 -1.85
N LYS A 441 13.94 -6.17 -1.31
CA LYS A 441 12.54 -5.74 -1.28
C LYS A 441 11.97 -5.73 -2.69
N HIS A 442 10.91 -6.50 -2.92
CA HIS A 442 10.37 -6.70 -4.26
C HIS A 442 9.41 -5.58 -4.66
N PHE A 443 8.54 -5.15 -3.74
CA PHE A 443 7.59 -4.06 -3.92
C PHE A 443 8.03 -2.85 -3.10
N LEU A 444 8.33 -1.75 -3.80
CA LEU A 444 8.81 -0.52 -3.18
C LEU A 444 7.66 0.33 -2.64
N PHE A 445 7.90 1.01 -1.52
CA PHE A 445 7.08 2.13 -1.06
C PHE A 445 7.64 3.45 -1.60
N ASP A 446 6.87 4.53 -1.54
CA ASP A 446 7.24 5.83 -2.13
C ASP A 446 8.61 6.34 -1.64
N ALA A 447 8.94 6.11 -0.36
CA ALA A 447 10.25 6.46 0.19
C ALA A 447 11.42 5.68 -0.43
N ASP A 448 11.19 4.43 -0.86
CA ASP A 448 12.19 3.58 -1.47
C ASP A 448 12.47 3.97 -2.93
N VAL A 449 11.41 4.31 -3.68
CA VAL A 449 11.47 4.67 -5.13
C VAL A 449 12.44 5.82 -5.40
N LEU A 450 12.67 6.67 -4.40
CA LEU A 450 13.59 7.81 -4.53
C LEU A 450 15.06 7.40 -4.71
N TRP A 451 15.47 6.26 -4.16
CA TRP A 451 16.90 5.93 -4.03
C TRP A 451 17.29 4.51 -4.49
N CYS A 452 16.37 3.54 -4.50
CA CYS A 452 16.66 2.14 -4.82
C CYS A 452 15.76 1.55 -5.91
N ASP A 453 16.17 0.39 -6.40
CA ASP A 453 15.52 -0.41 -7.43
C ASP A 453 14.68 -1.54 -6.81
N GLU A 454 13.67 -2.02 -7.54
CA GLU A 454 12.88 -3.19 -7.14
C GLU A 454 13.75 -4.46 -7.16
N GLY A 455 13.65 -5.28 -6.10
CA GLY A 455 14.25 -6.60 -6.06
C GLY A 455 13.66 -7.55 -7.11
N PRO A 456 14.39 -8.61 -7.51
CA PRO A 456 14.02 -9.48 -8.63
C PRO A 456 12.82 -10.40 -8.38
N GLY A 457 12.34 -10.54 -7.14
CA GLY A 457 11.23 -11.40 -6.78
C GLY A 457 11.30 -11.95 -5.37
N PHE A 458 10.23 -12.61 -4.92
CA PHE A 458 10.18 -13.25 -3.61
C PHE A 458 11.04 -14.51 -3.55
N GLN A 459 11.71 -14.73 -2.40
CA GLN A 459 12.66 -15.83 -2.18
C GLN A 459 12.50 -16.46 -0.80
N CYS A 460 12.82 -17.75 -0.70
CA CYS A 460 12.90 -18.49 0.56
C CYS A 460 14.22 -19.25 0.66
N ILE A 461 14.60 -19.57 1.89
CA ILE A 461 15.77 -20.38 2.23
C ILE A 461 15.38 -21.45 3.25
N ASP A 462 15.96 -22.64 3.13
CA ASP A 462 15.75 -23.73 4.06
C ASP A 462 16.84 -23.70 5.14
N LEU A 463 16.48 -23.41 6.38
CA LEU A 463 17.38 -23.39 7.53
C LEU A 463 17.40 -24.76 8.18
N THR A 464 18.60 -25.28 8.49
CA THR A 464 18.73 -26.52 9.26
C THR A 464 18.90 -26.17 10.73
N LEU A 465 17.93 -26.58 11.54
CA LEU A 465 17.95 -26.45 12.98
C LEU A 465 18.35 -27.79 13.59
N ASP A 466 19.36 -27.78 14.45
CA ASP A 466 19.66 -28.92 15.31
C ASP A 466 18.81 -28.77 16.58
N ASP A 467 17.98 -29.78 16.91
CA ASP A 467 17.31 -29.79 18.21
C ASP A 467 18.28 -30.18 19.34
N GLN A 468 17.82 -30.07 20.59
CA GLN A 468 18.61 -30.40 21.78
C GLN A 468 18.98 -31.89 21.88
N GLU A 469 18.34 -32.74 21.07
CA GLU A 469 18.57 -34.19 20.99
C GLU A 469 19.46 -34.57 19.78
N GLY A 470 19.87 -33.58 18.98
CA GLY A 470 20.74 -33.76 17.80
C GLY A 470 19.99 -34.14 16.52
N HIS A 471 18.66 -34.08 16.50
CA HIS A 471 17.90 -34.25 15.27
C HIS A 471 17.95 -32.98 14.42
N ARG A 472 18.24 -33.16 13.13
CA ARG A 472 18.21 -32.08 12.14
C ARG A 472 16.82 -31.90 11.58
N ARG A 473 16.33 -30.67 11.64
CA ARG A 473 15.06 -30.28 11.05
C ARG A 473 15.24 -29.11 10.09
N SER A 474 14.67 -29.24 8.90
CA SER A 474 14.63 -28.15 7.93
C SER A 474 13.39 -27.28 8.17
N VAL A 475 13.58 -25.96 8.22
CA VAL A 475 12.51 -24.95 8.30
C VAL A 475 12.64 -24.02 7.10
N ARG A 476 11.57 -23.90 6.31
CA ARG A 476 11.53 -23.00 5.17
C ARG A 476 11.15 -21.60 5.60
N VAL A 477 12.11 -20.69 5.50
CA VAL A 477 11.92 -19.27 5.83
C VAL A 477 11.75 -18.46 4.54
N GLY A 478 10.58 -17.85 4.38
CA GLY A 478 10.36 -16.81 3.38
C GLY A 478 10.73 -15.45 3.98
N VAL A 479 11.42 -14.61 3.23
CA VAL A 479 11.76 -13.24 3.67
C VAL A 479 11.14 -12.24 2.70
N ALA A 480 10.47 -11.25 3.27
CA ALA A 480 9.83 -10.16 2.55
C ALA A 480 9.91 -8.89 3.39
N ILE A 481 9.99 -7.72 2.78
CA ILE A 481 10.26 -6.46 3.49
C ILE A 481 9.03 -5.55 3.38
N CYS A 482 8.40 -5.26 4.51
CA CYS A 482 7.33 -4.27 4.67
C CYS A 482 6.27 -4.26 3.55
N MET A 483 6.41 -3.33 2.59
CA MET A 483 5.51 -3.12 1.45
C MET A 483 5.31 -4.35 0.57
N ASP A 484 6.19 -5.36 0.62
CA ASP A 484 6.00 -6.66 -0.04
C ASP A 484 4.67 -7.33 0.31
N ILE A 485 4.11 -7.08 1.51
CA ILE A 485 2.81 -7.66 1.89
C ILE A 485 1.63 -6.99 1.17
N ASN A 486 1.80 -5.76 0.67
CA ASN A 486 0.73 -4.95 0.08
C ASN A 486 0.42 -5.33 -1.37
N PRO A 487 -0.75 -4.93 -1.89
CA PRO A 487 -1.00 -4.94 -3.32
C PRO A 487 0.10 -4.14 -4.05
N TYR A 488 0.60 -4.64 -5.18
CA TYR A 488 1.67 -3.99 -5.93
C TYR A 488 1.33 -2.51 -6.23
N ARG A 489 2.17 -1.59 -5.72
CA ARG A 489 2.00 -0.12 -5.80
C ARG A 489 0.65 0.39 -5.28
N PHE A 490 -0.04 -0.37 -4.43
CA PHE A 490 -1.43 -0.16 -4.04
C PHE A 490 -2.43 -0.11 -5.22
N GLN A 491 -2.07 -0.70 -6.35
CA GLN A 491 -2.86 -0.67 -7.59
C GLN A 491 -3.59 -1.99 -7.89
N THR A 492 -2.99 -3.13 -7.52
CA THR A 492 -3.64 -4.43 -7.70
C THR A 492 -4.81 -4.60 -6.72
N PRO A 493 -5.81 -5.44 -7.05
CA PRO A 493 -6.89 -5.77 -6.12
C PRO A 493 -6.36 -6.29 -4.78
N PHE A 494 -7.04 -5.95 -3.67
CA PHE A 494 -6.64 -6.40 -2.33
C PHE A 494 -6.55 -7.93 -2.25
N ASP A 495 -7.46 -8.65 -2.88
CA ASP A 495 -7.47 -10.12 -2.85
C ASP A 495 -6.41 -10.79 -3.75
N THR A 496 -5.51 -10.03 -4.38
CA THR A 496 -4.39 -10.58 -5.16
C THR A 496 -3.40 -11.33 -4.28
N PHE A 497 -3.13 -10.82 -3.07
CA PHE A 497 -2.30 -11.49 -2.05
C PHE A 497 -0.96 -12.04 -2.59
N GLU A 498 -0.24 -11.24 -3.38
CA GLU A 498 0.94 -11.63 -4.16
C GLU A 498 1.99 -12.40 -3.33
N LEU A 499 2.38 -11.81 -2.19
CA LEU A 499 3.35 -12.41 -1.27
C LEU A 499 2.82 -13.68 -0.60
N THR A 500 1.63 -13.62 -0.02
CA THR A 500 1.13 -14.70 0.84
C THR A 500 0.63 -15.89 0.03
N ARG A 501 0.14 -15.68 -1.21
CA ARG A 501 -0.07 -16.77 -2.18
C ARG A 501 1.25 -17.40 -2.60
N TRP A 502 2.27 -16.61 -2.93
CA TRP A 502 3.60 -17.15 -3.24
C TRP A 502 4.16 -17.98 -2.08
N ALA A 503 4.07 -17.47 -0.86
CA ALA A 503 4.57 -18.16 0.34
C ALA A 503 3.79 -19.46 0.60
N HIS A 504 2.47 -19.45 0.40
CA HIS A 504 1.61 -20.62 0.49
C HIS A 504 2.01 -21.68 -0.55
N GLU A 505 2.14 -21.30 -1.82
CA GLU A 505 2.57 -22.17 -2.92
C GLU A 505 3.96 -22.78 -2.67
N ARG A 506 4.87 -22.01 -2.05
CA ARG A 506 6.23 -22.48 -1.69
C ARG A 506 6.30 -23.24 -0.37
N LYS A 507 5.16 -23.41 0.31
CA LYS A 507 5.06 -24.07 1.62
C LYS A 507 6.03 -23.45 2.62
N VAL A 508 6.00 -22.12 2.77
CA VAL A 508 6.80 -21.42 3.78
C VAL A 508 6.30 -21.77 5.18
N ASP A 509 7.23 -22.13 6.09
CA ASP A 509 6.95 -22.35 7.51
C ASP A 509 6.89 -21.02 8.28
N VAL A 510 7.90 -20.18 8.05
CA VAL A 510 8.05 -18.86 8.71
C VAL A 510 8.17 -17.79 7.64
N LEU A 511 7.21 -16.87 7.58
CA LEU A 511 7.32 -15.64 6.81
C LEU A 511 7.92 -14.55 7.71
N ALA A 512 9.21 -14.30 7.57
CA ALA A 512 9.94 -13.30 8.36
C ALA A 512 9.93 -11.95 7.63
N MET A 513 9.47 -10.90 8.32
CA MET A 513 9.32 -9.58 7.74
C MET A 513 9.97 -8.48 8.57
N PRO A 514 11.17 -8.02 8.18
CA PRO A 514 11.68 -6.72 8.58
C PRO A 514 10.74 -5.61 8.08
N MET A 515 10.34 -4.68 8.95
CA MET A 515 9.37 -3.64 8.61
C MET A 515 9.75 -2.24 9.10
N ALA A 516 9.41 -1.25 8.28
CA ALA A 516 9.27 0.15 8.62
C ALA A 516 7.82 0.62 8.35
N TRP A 517 6.87 -0.05 8.99
CA TRP A 517 5.43 0.16 8.78
C TRP A 517 4.93 1.39 9.53
N LEU A 518 4.41 2.36 8.77
CA LEU A 518 3.86 3.61 9.29
C LEU A 518 2.60 3.35 10.12
N THR A 519 2.38 4.19 11.12
CA THR A 519 1.12 4.25 11.85
C THR A 519 0.27 5.40 11.34
N ASP A 520 -1.04 5.18 11.27
CA ASP A 520 -2.01 6.25 11.00
C ASP A 520 -2.25 7.14 12.23
N TYR A 521 -1.76 6.74 13.41
CA TYR A 521 -1.87 7.50 14.64
C TYR A 521 -0.80 8.59 14.73
N GLY A 522 -1.18 9.77 15.24
CA GLY A 522 -0.22 10.85 15.52
C GLY A 522 0.71 10.52 16.69
N ASP A 523 1.88 11.17 16.73
CA ASP A 523 2.93 10.95 17.74
C ASP A 523 2.41 10.99 19.19
N GLU A 524 1.48 11.89 19.50
CA GLU A 524 0.88 12.01 20.83
C GLU A 524 0.07 10.77 21.22
N HIS A 525 -0.71 10.22 20.29
CA HIS A 525 -1.46 8.99 20.51
C HIS A 525 -0.52 7.80 20.72
N VAL A 526 0.51 7.69 19.87
CA VAL A 526 1.53 6.63 20.00
C VAL A 526 2.22 6.70 21.35
N ALA A 527 2.53 7.90 21.85
CA ALA A 527 3.14 8.09 23.16
C ALA A 527 2.18 7.73 24.31
N GLN A 528 0.90 8.10 24.22
CA GLN A 528 -0.12 7.77 25.23
C GLN A 528 -0.41 6.26 25.30
N HIS A 529 -0.34 5.57 24.16
CA HIS A 529 -0.59 4.14 24.01
C HIS A 529 0.70 3.35 23.73
N ALA A 530 1.81 3.81 24.29
CA ALA A 530 3.17 3.33 24.02
C ALA A 530 3.34 1.81 24.21
N GLU A 531 2.72 1.26 25.25
CA GLU A 531 2.79 -0.17 25.62
C GLU A 531 1.69 -1.01 24.97
N GLU A 532 0.69 -0.37 24.34
CA GLU A 532 -0.42 -1.06 23.72
C GLU A 532 -0.06 -1.53 22.31
N THR A 533 -0.61 -2.66 21.89
CA THR A 533 -0.46 -3.15 20.52
C THR A 533 -1.29 -2.30 19.56
N ASN A 534 -0.71 -1.90 18.42
CA ASN A 534 -1.45 -1.33 17.30
C ASN A 534 -2.26 -2.44 16.61
N LEU A 535 -3.45 -2.71 17.12
CA LEU A 535 -4.30 -3.77 16.58
C LEU A 535 -4.76 -3.49 15.15
N ASP A 536 -4.79 -2.23 14.69
CA ASP A 536 -5.14 -1.91 13.30
C ASP A 536 -4.07 -2.43 12.33
N SER A 537 -2.80 -2.14 12.60
CA SER A 537 -1.67 -2.67 11.81
C SER A 537 -1.63 -4.20 11.87
N VAL A 538 -1.78 -4.78 13.06
CA VAL A 538 -1.75 -6.24 13.25
C VAL A 538 -2.91 -6.93 12.51
N ASN A 539 -4.12 -6.36 12.58
CA ASN A 539 -5.28 -6.88 11.86
C ASN A 539 -5.11 -6.74 10.35
N TYR A 540 -4.51 -5.65 9.88
CA TYR A 540 -4.18 -5.47 8.47
C TYR A 540 -3.22 -6.56 7.99
N TRP A 541 -2.12 -6.80 8.70
CA TRP A 541 -1.17 -7.87 8.36
C TRP A 541 -1.84 -9.25 8.36
N ALA A 542 -2.69 -9.53 9.35
CA ALA A 542 -3.45 -10.78 9.40
C ALA A 542 -4.42 -10.93 8.21
N ALA A 543 -5.06 -9.85 7.77
CA ALA A 543 -5.95 -9.84 6.60
C ALA A 543 -5.18 -10.07 5.30
N ARG A 544 -3.96 -9.54 5.16
CA ARG A 544 -3.09 -9.82 4.00
C ARG A 544 -2.60 -11.28 3.95
N CYS A 545 -2.63 -11.98 5.08
CA CYS A 545 -2.30 -13.40 5.21
C CYS A 545 -3.48 -14.35 4.98
N GLU A 546 -4.60 -13.87 4.41
CA GLU A 546 -5.77 -14.71 4.07
C GLU A 546 -5.43 -16.06 3.42
N PRO A 547 -4.49 -16.15 2.45
CA PRO A 547 -4.12 -17.44 1.84
C PRO A 547 -3.58 -18.50 2.81
N PHE A 548 -3.19 -18.15 4.03
CA PHE A 548 -2.68 -19.12 5.02
C PHE A 548 -3.77 -19.76 5.87
N TRP A 549 -4.97 -19.18 5.95
CA TRP A 549 -5.98 -19.61 6.92
C TRP A 549 -7.39 -19.77 6.33
N ARG A 550 -7.73 -19.11 5.22
CA ARG A 550 -9.02 -19.32 4.57
C ARG A 550 -8.99 -20.57 3.68
N LYS A 551 -9.89 -21.51 3.95
CA LYS A 551 -10.13 -22.66 3.06
C LYS A 551 -10.95 -22.21 1.84
N THR A 552 -10.49 -22.55 0.64
CA THR A 552 -11.17 -22.21 -0.63
C THR A 552 -12.01 -23.36 -1.16
N GLY A 553 -11.74 -24.60 -0.74
CA GLY A 553 -12.45 -25.80 -1.20
C GLY A 553 -12.16 -26.18 -2.66
N ASP A 554 -11.13 -25.58 -3.28
CA ASP A 554 -10.74 -25.78 -4.68
C ASP A 554 -9.70 -26.90 -4.89
N GLY A 555 -9.35 -27.63 -3.81
CA GLY A 555 -8.36 -28.70 -3.82
C GLY A 555 -6.91 -28.23 -3.64
N HIS A 556 -6.66 -26.93 -3.47
CA HIS A 556 -5.34 -26.38 -3.13
C HIS A 556 -5.17 -26.06 -1.63
N ASP A 557 -6.17 -26.35 -0.81
CA ASP A 557 -6.11 -26.19 0.65
C ASP A 557 -4.96 -27.03 1.24
N THR A 558 -4.06 -26.37 1.97
CA THR A 558 -3.03 -27.03 2.77
C THR A 558 -3.52 -27.21 4.21
N GLU A 559 -2.96 -28.20 4.93
CA GLU A 559 -3.06 -28.28 6.40
C GLU A 559 -1.81 -27.68 7.08
N LYS A 560 -0.91 -27.08 6.28
CA LYS A 560 0.34 -26.49 6.78
C LYS A 560 0.06 -25.28 7.66
N HIS A 561 0.63 -25.32 8.86
CA HIS A 561 0.71 -24.18 9.76
C HIS A 561 1.84 -23.25 9.32
N THR A 562 1.52 -21.98 9.07
CA THR A 562 2.50 -20.93 8.79
C THR A 562 2.41 -19.85 9.86
N ILE A 563 3.56 -19.27 10.24
CA ILE A 563 3.60 -18.07 11.07
C ILE A 563 4.12 -16.86 10.28
N LEU A 564 3.56 -15.69 10.54
CA LEU A 564 4.14 -14.40 10.14
C LEU A 564 4.86 -13.81 11.35
N VAL A 565 6.12 -13.41 11.16
CA VAL A 565 6.91 -12.74 12.19
C VAL A 565 7.28 -11.35 11.68
N THR A 566 6.72 -10.31 12.30
CA THR A 566 6.97 -8.92 11.94
C THR A 566 7.95 -8.29 12.93
N ALA A 567 9.08 -7.79 12.42
CA ALA A 567 10.02 -6.97 13.16
C ALA A 567 9.85 -5.53 12.68
N ASN A 568 8.89 -4.82 13.25
CA ASN A 568 8.61 -3.44 12.89
C ASN A 568 9.44 -2.48 13.73
N ARG A 569 9.96 -1.42 13.12
CA ARG A 569 10.58 -0.33 13.87
C ARG A 569 9.55 0.46 14.69
N THR A 570 10.02 1.23 15.65
CA THR A 570 9.21 2.19 16.42
C THR A 570 9.70 3.63 16.21
N GLY A 571 9.07 4.60 16.87
CA GLY A 571 9.30 6.03 16.75
C GLY A 571 8.23 6.71 15.92
N LYS A 572 8.57 7.17 14.71
CA LYS A 572 7.59 7.71 13.74
C LYS A 572 6.69 6.61 13.14
N GLU A 573 7.06 5.35 13.36
CA GLU A 573 6.35 4.14 13.01
C GLU A 573 5.72 3.56 14.28
N GLY A 574 4.54 2.94 14.16
CA GLY A 574 3.78 2.45 15.32
C GLY A 574 4.12 1.05 15.78
N GLY A 575 5.41 0.69 15.78
CA GLY A 575 5.95 -0.53 16.37
C GLY A 575 5.07 -1.77 16.19
N SER A 576 4.70 -2.40 17.30
CA SER A 576 3.83 -3.58 17.32
C SER A 576 4.41 -4.80 16.60
N SER A 577 5.73 -4.97 16.65
CA SER A 577 6.40 -6.20 16.22
C SER A 577 5.69 -7.41 16.83
N SER A 578 5.27 -8.34 15.97
CA SER A 578 4.28 -9.36 16.32
C SER A 578 4.61 -10.73 15.74
N VAL A 579 4.07 -11.76 16.36
CA VAL A 579 3.96 -13.10 15.75
C VAL A 579 2.48 -13.45 15.58
N LEU A 580 2.09 -13.71 14.33
CA LEU A 580 0.76 -14.17 13.94
C LEU A 580 0.83 -15.63 13.50
N SER A 581 -0.09 -16.43 14.00
CA SER A 581 -0.21 -17.86 13.74
C SER A 581 -1.42 -18.14 12.86
N PHE A 582 -1.22 -18.93 11.79
CA PHE A 582 -2.25 -19.25 10.81
C PHE A 582 -2.41 -20.75 10.67
N LYS A 583 -3.55 -21.25 11.13
CA LYS A 583 -3.98 -22.63 10.92
C LYS A 583 -5.14 -22.66 9.91
N PRO A 584 -5.03 -23.43 8.82
CA PRO A 584 -6.09 -23.55 7.82
C PRO A 584 -7.45 -23.90 8.41
N GLY A 585 -8.46 -23.06 8.13
CA GLY A 585 -9.83 -23.19 8.65
C GLY A 585 -10.09 -22.48 9.98
N ASP A 586 -9.05 -22.06 10.70
CA ASP A 586 -9.15 -21.29 11.93
C ASP A 586 -8.95 -19.78 11.66
N ARG A 587 -9.34 -18.94 12.61
CA ARG A 587 -9.04 -17.50 12.55
C ARG A 587 -7.57 -17.24 12.88
N PRO A 588 -6.95 -16.19 12.31
CA PRO A 588 -5.62 -15.77 12.71
C PRO A 588 -5.52 -15.55 14.22
N THR A 589 -4.41 -15.99 14.81
CA THR A 589 -4.15 -15.80 16.25
C THR A 589 -2.91 -14.94 16.45
N LEU A 590 -3.05 -13.85 17.20
CA LEU A 590 -1.93 -13.05 17.69
C LEU A 590 -1.28 -13.79 18.86
N MET A 591 -0.05 -14.24 18.66
CA MET A 591 0.68 -15.04 19.65
C MET A 591 1.42 -14.15 20.66
N VAL A 592 2.03 -13.09 20.16
CA VAL A 592 2.77 -12.09 20.94
C VAL A 592 2.89 -10.81 20.13
N SER A 593 2.89 -9.66 20.80
CA SER A 593 3.22 -8.35 20.24
C SER A 593 3.91 -7.49 21.27
N LEU A 594 4.79 -6.59 20.82
CA LEU A 594 5.22 -5.44 21.61
C LEU A 594 4.21 -4.29 21.53
N GLY A 595 4.39 -3.27 22.37
CA GLY A 595 3.65 -2.01 22.25
C GLY A 595 4.05 -1.18 21.03
N GLN A 596 3.31 -0.13 20.69
CA GLN A 596 3.59 0.71 19.52
C GLN A 596 4.89 1.51 19.65
N ALA A 597 5.21 1.99 20.87
CA ALA A 597 6.39 2.85 21.10
C ALA A 597 7.55 2.11 21.78
N GLN A 598 7.35 0.88 22.24
CA GLN A 598 8.32 0.13 23.04
C GLN A 598 9.55 -0.28 22.24
N GLU A 599 10.77 0.06 22.70
CA GLU A 599 11.99 -0.58 22.19
C GLU A 599 12.34 -1.80 23.04
N ALA A 600 12.23 -3.00 22.46
CA ALA A 600 12.48 -4.25 23.16
C ALA A 600 12.79 -5.39 22.19
N THR A 601 13.28 -6.50 22.75
CA THR A 601 13.37 -7.78 22.07
C THR A 601 12.48 -8.77 22.81
N PHE A 602 11.63 -9.51 22.11
CA PHE A 602 10.93 -10.67 22.68
C PHE A 602 11.40 -11.96 22.03
N VAL A 603 11.19 -13.08 22.72
CA VAL A 603 11.47 -14.42 22.21
C VAL A 603 10.17 -15.20 22.12
N TYR A 604 9.89 -15.77 20.95
CA TYR A 604 8.74 -16.63 20.71
C TYR A 604 9.18 -18.07 20.46
N GLU A 605 8.47 -19.03 21.07
CA GLU A 605 8.68 -20.46 20.89
C GLU A 605 7.62 -21.03 19.93
N HIS A 606 8.05 -21.46 18.75
CA HIS A 606 7.21 -22.05 17.73
C HIS A 606 7.37 -23.57 17.72
N HIS A 607 6.26 -24.29 17.86
CA HIS A 607 6.25 -25.74 17.71
C HIS A 607 6.23 -26.10 16.23
N LEU A 608 7.33 -26.69 15.76
CA LEU A 608 7.37 -27.25 14.43
C LEU A 608 6.61 -28.58 14.48
N GLY A 609 5.41 -28.67 13.89
CA GLY A 609 4.57 -29.88 13.98
C GLY A 609 5.30 -31.14 13.50
N VAL A 610 5.14 -32.30 14.14
CA VAL A 610 5.84 -33.53 13.72
C VAL A 610 5.46 -33.85 12.27
N SER A 611 6.44 -33.93 11.36
CA SER A 611 6.17 -34.51 10.04
C SER A 611 5.72 -35.94 10.27
N THR A 612 4.46 -36.23 9.97
CA THR A 612 3.99 -37.61 9.89
C THR A 612 4.51 -38.27 8.63
#